data_AF-A0A1F8NVG5-F1
#
_entry.id   AF-A0A1F8NVG5-F1
#
_cell.length_a   1.000
_cell.length_b   1.000
_cell.length_c   1.000
_cell.angle_alpha   90.00
_cell.angle_beta   90.00
_cell.angle_gamma   90.00
#
_symmetry.space_group_name_H-M   'P 1'
#
loop_
_entity.id
_entity.type
_entity.pdbx_description
1 polymer ?
#
loop_
_entity_poly.entity_id
_entity_poly.type
_entity_poly.pdbx_seq_one_letter_code
_entity_poly.pdbx_strand_id
1 'polypeptide(L)'
;MATVYEKLRDRLDMFPQGFAKTESGVELEVLQHLFAPEEAGIMLHLKPLPEKLSAIAQRIGKDEIELGKTLYDMSKRGLLNRYKAPDNEMYYFLIPWIIGIFEFQLKKLNKENVELYERFYHEGMVHSWKNRKTGLVRVIPVQKEIEGKTEIQPYEKVSQIIESHTKFAVADCICRKIGKMQGHGCDKLLEACMSFGPAADFYIENGIGREITKEEAKEILQKAEEDGLIHCSTNKAGTKTFI
;
A
#
# COMPACT_ATOMS: atom_id res chain seq x y z
N MET A 1 28.96 -12.83 3.31
CA MET A 1 27.64 -13.17 3.86
C MET A 1 26.69 -12.03 3.52
N ALA A 2 25.47 -12.31 3.08
CA ALA A 2 24.49 -11.25 2.79
C ALA A 2 24.10 -10.49 4.07
N THR A 3 24.10 -9.16 3.99
CA THR A 3 23.66 -8.23 5.03
C THR A 3 22.17 -8.43 5.34
N VAL A 4 21.70 -7.92 6.48
CA VAL A 4 20.27 -8.00 6.84
C VAL A 4 19.38 -7.29 5.81
N TYR A 5 19.85 -6.20 5.22
CA TYR A 5 19.12 -5.44 4.21
C TYR A 5 19.04 -6.18 2.88
N GLU A 6 20.09 -6.89 2.46
CA GLU A 6 20.03 -7.73 1.25
C GLU A 6 19.00 -8.86 1.42
N LYS A 7 18.93 -9.47 2.61
CA LYS A 7 17.90 -10.47 2.92
C LYS A 7 16.50 -9.88 2.94
N LEU A 8 16.33 -8.66 3.47
CA LEU A 8 15.04 -7.98 3.48
C LEU A 8 14.61 -7.60 2.06
N ARG A 9 15.55 -7.15 1.22
CA ARG A 9 15.35 -6.90 -0.20
C ARG A 9 14.84 -8.15 -0.90
N ASP A 10 15.54 -9.28 -0.76
CA ASP A 10 15.11 -10.57 -1.31
C ASP A 10 13.71 -10.96 -0.80
N ARG A 11 13.42 -10.73 0.49
CA ARG A 11 12.13 -11.03 1.10
C ARG A 11 10.98 -10.20 0.52
N LEU A 12 11.20 -8.90 0.29
CA LEU A 12 10.21 -8.02 -0.32
C LEU A 12 10.05 -8.30 -1.82
N ASP A 13 11.12 -8.74 -2.49
CA ASP A 13 11.11 -9.10 -3.90
C ASP A 13 10.30 -10.39 -4.19
N MET A 14 10.04 -11.21 -3.17
CA MET A 14 9.13 -12.36 -3.28
C MET A 14 7.66 -11.98 -3.50
N PHE A 15 7.26 -10.74 -3.19
CA PHE A 15 5.91 -10.29 -3.46
C PHE A 15 5.69 -10.15 -4.97
N PRO A 16 4.44 -10.33 -5.46
CA PRO A 16 4.14 -10.14 -6.87
C PRO A 16 4.58 -8.77 -7.39
N GLN A 17 4.56 -7.71 -6.57
CA GLN A 17 5.00 -6.36 -6.93
C GLN A 17 6.51 -6.24 -7.17
N GLY A 18 7.29 -7.10 -6.52
CA GLY A 18 8.75 -7.05 -6.53
C GLY A 18 9.34 -5.94 -5.65
N PHE A 19 10.65 -6.01 -5.49
CA PHE A 19 11.53 -5.03 -4.85
C PHE A 19 12.95 -5.29 -5.37
N ALA A 20 13.13 -4.98 -6.66
CA ALA A 20 14.23 -5.47 -7.47
C ALA A 20 15.60 -4.95 -7.01
N LYS A 21 16.63 -5.78 -7.18
CA LYS A 21 18.02 -5.36 -7.02
C LYS A 21 18.39 -4.37 -8.13
N THR A 22 19.12 -3.30 -7.79
CA THR A 22 19.64 -2.33 -8.75
C THR A 22 21.16 -2.38 -8.83
N GLU A 23 21.75 -1.81 -9.89
CA GLU A 23 23.21 -1.69 -10.01
C GLU A 23 23.79 -0.67 -9.03
N SER A 24 23.05 0.41 -8.74
CA SER A 24 23.47 1.46 -7.80
C SER A 24 23.37 1.04 -6.34
N GLY A 25 22.53 0.05 -6.02
CA GLY A 25 22.19 -0.33 -4.64
C GLY A 25 21.17 0.60 -3.99
N VAL A 26 20.47 1.44 -4.76
CA VAL A 26 19.48 2.40 -4.24
C VAL A 26 18.33 1.70 -3.50
N GLU A 27 18.00 0.45 -3.86
CA GLU A 27 17.01 -0.33 -3.12
C GLU A 27 17.45 -0.63 -1.68
N LEU A 28 18.76 -0.76 -1.43
CA LEU A 28 19.30 -0.95 -0.08
C LEU A 28 19.35 0.37 0.67
N GLU A 29 19.64 1.50 0.00
CA GLU A 29 19.53 2.84 0.57
C GLU A 29 18.10 3.10 1.08
N VAL A 30 17.08 2.72 0.29
CA VAL A 30 15.65 2.80 0.69
C VAL A 30 15.40 2.01 1.96
N LEU A 31 15.88 0.76 2.05
CA LEU A 31 15.67 -0.07 3.25
C LEU A 31 16.42 0.47 4.47
N GLN A 32 17.63 0.98 4.30
CA GLN A 32 18.41 1.59 5.38
C GLN A 32 17.80 2.90 5.88
N HIS A 33 17.16 3.66 4.98
CA HIS A 33 16.41 4.86 5.36
C HIS A 33 15.17 4.54 6.22
N LEU A 34 14.51 3.41 5.93
CA LEU A 34 13.24 3.05 6.55
C LEU A 34 13.38 2.22 7.84
N PHE A 35 14.38 1.33 7.88
CA PHE A 35 14.50 0.31 8.91
C PHE A 35 15.80 0.44 9.68
N ALA A 36 15.72 0.33 11.01
CA ALA A 36 16.90 -0.05 11.78
C ALA A 36 17.32 -1.50 11.45
N PRO A 37 18.60 -1.88 11.64
CA PRO A 37 19.06 -3.25 11.33
C PRO A 37 18.27 -4.35 12.06
N GLU A 38 17.88 -4.10 13.31
CA GLU A 38 17.07 -5.03 14.10
C GLU A 38 15.66 -5.19 13.53
N GLU A 39 15.03 -4.09 13.12
CA GLU A 39 13.70 -4.07 12.51
C GLU A 39 13.70 -4.82 11.17
N ALA A 40 14.74 -4.62 10.37
CA ALA A 40 14.94 -5.38 9.13
C ALA A 40 15.06 -6.87 9.43
N GLY A 41 15.73 -7.25 10.52
CA GLY A 41 15.79 -8.64 11.01
C GLY A 41 14.43 -9.18 11.39
N ILE A 42 13.62 -8.42 12.13
CA ILE A 42 12.25 -8.80 12.51
C ILE A 42 11.38 -9.05 11.27
N MET A 43 11.46 -8.19 10.25
CA MET A 43 10.70 -8.33 9.01
C MET A 43 10.93 -9.68 8.29
N LEU A 44 12.14 -10.25 8.38
CA LEU A 44 12.45 -11.57 7.80
C LEU A 44 11.62 -12.70 8.40
N HIS A 45 11.13 -12.52 9.63
CA HIS A 45 10.33 -13.51 10.33
C HIS A 45 8.83 -13.29 10.16
N LEU A 46 8.37 -12.16 9.61
CA LEU A 46 6.94 -11.92 9.40
C LEU A 46 6.40 -12.67 8.16
N LYS A 47 5.16 -13.11 8.24
CA LYS A 47 4.42 -13.68 7.10
C LYS A 47 3.52 -12.62 6.45
N PRO A 48 3.16 -12.78 5.16
CA PRO A 48 2.17 -11.94 4.49
C PRO A 48 0.73 -12.31 4.90
N LEU A 49 0.53 -12.75 6.14
CA LEU A 49 -0.75 -13.16 6.74
C LEU A 49 -0.78 -12.65 8.17
N PRO A 50 -1.92 -12.14 8.68
CA PRO A 50 -2.04 -11.67 10.05
C PRO A 50 -1.68 -12.76 11.06
N GLU A 51 -0.69 -12.48 11.93
CA GLU A 51 -0.28 -13.37 13.02
C GLU A 51 -0.40 -12.65 14.36
N LYS A 52 -0.82 -13.37 15.40
CA LYS A 52 -0.83 -12.86 16.78
C LYS A 52 0.58 -12.53 17.24
N LEU A 53 0.72 -11.50 18.07
CA LEU A 53 1.99 -11.09 18.66
C LEU A 53 2.72 -12.26 19.35
N SER A 54 2.02 -13.04 20.18
CA SER A 54 2.56 -14.20 20.90
C SER A 54 3.17 -15.26 19.97
N ALA A 55 2.51 -15.54 18.83
CA ALA A 55 3.03 -16.50 17.84
C ALA A 55 4.31 -15.98 17.14
N ILE A 56 4.39 -14.68 16.89
CA ILE A 56 5.60 -14.06 16.33
C ILE A 56 6.73 -14.11 17.37
N ALA A 57 6.45 -13.71 18.62
CA ALA A 57 7.40 -13.68 19.73
C ALA A 57 8.03 -15.06 19.97
N GLN A 58 7.20 -16.11 20.04
CA GLN A 58 7.66 -17.49 20.20
C GLN A 58 8.59 -17.94 19.08
N ARG A 59 8.28 -17.61 17.83
CA ARG A 59 9.07 -18.01 16.66
C ARG A 59 10.43 -17.32 16.59
N ILE A 60 10.52 -16.07 17.04
CA ILE A 60 11.77 -15.30 17.00
C ILE A 60 12.55 -15.33 18.32
N GLY A 61 11.98 -15.93 19.37
CA GLY A 61 12.59 -16.03 20.69
C GLY A 61 12.79 -14.68 21.38
N LYS A 62 11.88 -13.72 21.19
CA LYS A 62 11.89 -12.40 21.85
C LYS A 62 10.78 -12.30 22.90
N ASP A 63 10.98 -11.42 23.88
CA ASP A 63 9.94 -11.04 24.83
C ASP A 63 8.73 -10.42 24.10
N GLU A 64 7.52 -10.81 24.53
CA GLU A 64 6.29 -10.41 23.87
C GLU A 64 6.01 -8.92 24.03
N ILE A 65 6.30 -8.34 25.20
CA ILE A 65 6.02 -6.94 25.51
C ILE A 65 6.97 -6.03 24.72
N GLU A 66 8.27 -6.34 24.70
CA GLU A 66 9.27 -5.59 23.95
C GLU A 66 9.04 -5.68 22.44
N LEU A 67 8.75 -6.88 21.94
CA LEU A 67 8.42 -7.07 20.53
C LEU A 67 7.14 -6.32 20.16
N GLY A 68 6.13 -6.34 21.03
CA GLY A 68 4.87 -5.63 20.84
C GLY A 68 5.07 -4.12 20.65
N LYS A 69 5.91 -3.50 21.48
CA LYS A 69 6.28 -2.07 21.33
C LYS A 69 6.96 -1.80 19.99
N THR A 70 7.90 -2.67 19.60
CA THR A 70 8.66 -2.53 18.35
C THR A 70 7.75 -2.67 17.13
N LEU A 71 6.93 -3.72 17.07
CA LEU A 71 5.99 -3.95 15.96
C LEU A 71 4.93 -2.85 15.88
N TYR A 72 4.45 -2.36 17.02
CA TYR A 72 3.51 -1.25 17.07
C TYR A 72 4.14 0.04 16.50
N ASP A 73 5.35 0.41 16.92
CA ASP A 73 6.07 1.56 16.37
C ASP A 73 6.31 1.43 14.85
N MET A 74 6.83 0.28 14.40
CA MET A 74 7.02 -0.01 12.97
C MET A 74 5.71 0.13 12.19
N SER A 75 4.58 -0.32 12.76
CA SER A 75 3.26 -0.18 12.14
C SER A 75 2.80 1.28 12.04
N LYS A 76 3.07 2.13 13.04
CA LYS A 76 2.78 3.57 13.02
C LYS A 76 3.67 4.29 12.01
N ARG A 77 4.89 3.81 11.81
CA ARG A 77 5.78 4.26 10.73
C ARG A 77 5.37 3.73 9.35
N GLY A 78 4.45 2.76 9.27
CA GLY A 78 3.93 2.24 8.00
C GLY A 78 4.85 1.20 7.35
N LEU A 79 5.69 0.53 8.14
CA LEU A 79 6.68 -0.43 7.65
C LEU A 79 6.14 -1.87 7.59
N LEU A 80 5.08 -2.12 8.37
CA LEU A 80 4.29 -3.35 8.38
C LEU A 80 2.84 -2.97 8.63
N ASN A 81 1.93 -3.91 8.46
CA ASN A 81 0.52 -3.68 8.74
C ASN A 81 0.10 -4.36 10.05
N ARG A 82 -0.88 -3.76 10.71
CA ARG A 82 -1.50 -4.29 11.92
C ARG A 82 -3.00 -4.36 11.74
N TYR A 83 -3.59 -5.36 12.37
CA TYR A 83 -5.03 -5.54 12.39
C TYR A 83 -5.46 -5.80 13.83
N LYS A 84 -6.45 -5.04 14.29
CA LYS A 84 -7.07 -5.26 15.59
C LYS A 84 -8.31 -6.12 15.39
N ALA A 85 -8.29 -7.33 15.93
CA ALA A 85 -9.40 -8.26 15.83
C ALA A 85 -10.53 -7.87 16.80
N PRO A 86 -11.77 -8.39 16.60
CA PRO A 86 -12.92 -8.09 17.46
C PRO A 86 -12.73 -8.47 18.93
N ASP A 87 -11.84 -9.43 19.22
CA ASP A 87 -11.42 -9.84 20.56
C ASP A 87 -10.40 -8.88 21.20
N ASN A 88 -10.13 -7.73 20.55
CA ASN A 88 -9.18 -6.70 20.97
C ASN A 88 -7.70 -7.14 20.88
N GLU A 89 -7.42 -8.29 20.27
CA GLU A 89 -6.07 -8.78 20.02
C GLU A 89 -5.43 -8.09 18.80
N MET A 90 -4.12 -7.86 18.89
CA MET A 90 -3.34 -7.24 17.83
C MET A 90 -2.62 -8.28 16.97
N TYR A 91 -2.85 -8.20 15.67
CA TYR A 91 -2.21 -9.02 14.65
C TYR A 91 -1.26 -8.16 13.82
N TYR A 92 -0.14 -8.75 13.40
CA TYR A 92 0.86 -8.09 12.58
C TYR A 92 1.21 -8.94 11.37
N PHE A 93 1.54 -8.28 10.25
CA PHE A 93 1.92 -8.99 9.03
C PHE A 93 2.79 -8.15 8.10
N LEU A 94 3.58 -8.87 7.30
CA LEU A 94 4.42 -8.32 6.24
C LEU A 94 3.56 -7.81 5.08
N ILE A 95 3.95 -6.67 4.53
CA ILE A 95 3.29 -6.04 3.36
C ILE A 95 4.31 -5.81 2.24
N PRO A 96 3.86 -5.72 0.98
CA PRO A 96 4.72 -5.38 -0.15
C PRO A 96 5.21 -3.93 -0.08
N TRP A 97 6.19 -3.60 -0.92
CA TRP A 97 6.64 -2.22 -1.12
C TRP A 97 5.53 -1.33 -1.72
N ILE A 98 5.02 -1.69 -2.91
CA ILE A 98 3.90 -1.02 -3.60
C ILE A 98 2.58 -1.63 -3.15
N ILE A 99 1.57 -0.78 -2.91
CA ILE A 99 0.31 -1.11 -2.23
C ILE A 99 0.62 -1.63 -0.82
N GLY A 100 1.45 -0.88 -0.09
CA GLY A 100 1.98 -1.21 1.22
C GLY A 100 2.90 -0.12 1.74
N ILE A 101 4.17 -0.47 1.97
CA ILE A 101 5.14 0.40 2.68
C ILE A 101 5.22 1.80 2.07
N PHE A 102 5.28 1.88 0.74
CA PHE A 102 5.39 3.13 -0.01
C PHE A 102 4.21 4.07 0.25
N GLU A 103 2.98 3.61 0.05
CA GLU A 103 1.75 4.39 0.25
C GLU A 103 1.63 4.86 1.70
N PHE A 104 2.10 4.06 2.67
CA PHE A 104 2.08 4.42 4.08
C PHE A 104 3.09 5.52 4.46
N GLN A 105 4.00 5.89 3.55
CA GLN A 105 4.91 7.02 3.73
C GLN A 105 4.27 8.37 3.33
N LEU A 106 3.02 8.41 2.86
CA LEU A 106 2.36 9.61 2.32
C LEU A 106 2.49 10.88 3.18
N LYS A 107 2.36 10.76 4.50
CA LYS A 107 2.45 11.87 5.46
C LYS A 107 3.89 12.19 5.90
N LYS A 108 4.85 11.33 5.53
CA LYS A 108 6.28 11.46 5.84
C LYS A 108 7.13 11.87 4.63
N LEU A 109 6.50 12.10 3.47
CA LEU A 109 7.20 12.56 2.28
C LEU A 109 7.90 13.91 2.51
N ASN A 110 9.16 13.98 2.11
CA ASN A 110 9.99 15.17 2.07
C ASN A 110 10.86 15.12 0.80
N LYS A 111 11.65 16.16 0.54
CA LYS A 111 12.46 16.22 -0.69
C LYS A 111 13.44 15.03 -0.81
N GLU A 112 14.14 14.72 0.27
CA GLU A 112 15.19 13.69 0.31
C GLU A 112 14.63 12.30 0.03
N ASN A 113 13.56 11.90 0.72
CA ASN A 113 12.99 10.57 0.52
C ASN A 113 12.22 10.44 -0.80
N VAL A 114 11.65 11.54 -1.32
CA VAL A 114 11.03 11.54 -2.64
C VAL A 114 12.08 11.29 -3.73
N GLU A 115 13.22 11.97 -3.68
CA GLU A 115 14.31 11.75 -4.63
C GLU A 115 14.85 10.31 -4.54
N LEU A 116 14.97 9.77 -3.32
CA LEU A 116 15.39 8.39 -3.11
C LEU A 116 14.39 7.37 -3.68
N TYR A 117 13.09 7.55 -3.42
CA TYR A 117 12.05 6.64 -3.91
C TYR A 117 11.88 6.71 -5.43
N GLU A 118 12.00 7.89 -6.04
CA GLU A 118 11.94 8.04 -7.50
C GLU A 118 13.14 7.40 -8.20
N ARG A 119 14.36 7.55 -7.65
CA ARG A 119 15.54 6.82 -8.15
C ARG A 119 15.28 5.31 -8.13
N PHE A 120 14.83 4.77 -7.00
CA PHE A 120 14.51 3.35 -6.91
C PHE A 120 13.36 2.93 -7.83
N TYR A 121 12.33 3.76 -7.99
CA TYR A 121 11.23 3.50 -8.91
C TYR A 121 11.73 3.33 -10.34
N HIS A 122 12.58 4.24 -10.82
CA HIS A 122 13.12 4.18 -12.18
C HIS A 122 14.14 3.05 -12.39
N GLU A 123 15.09 2.90 -11.46
CA GLU A 123 16.18 1.93 -11.59
C GLU A 123 15.74 0.49 -11.31
N GLY A 124 14.90 0.29 -10.30
CA GLY A 124 14.44 -1.04 -9.88
C GLY A 124 13.08 -1.40 -10.45
N MET A 125 12.04 -0.65 -10.08
CA MET A 125 10.65 -1.06 -10.31
C MET A 125 10.30 -1.04 -11.81
N VAL A 126 10.46 0.10 -12.48
CA VAL A 126 10.19 0.24 -13.92
C VAL A 126 10.98 -0.77 -14.73
N HIS A 127 12.27 -0.96 -14.42
CA HIS A 127 13.10 -1.94 -15.10
C HIS A 127 12.56 -3.37 -14.94
N SER A 128 12.25 -3.79 -13.71
CA SER A 128 11.72 -5.13 -13.42
C SER A 128 10.35 -5.40 -14.04
N TRP A 129 9.56 -4.34 -14.30
CA TRP A 129 8.21 -4.47 -14.83
C TRP A 129 8.11 -4.53 -16.35
N LYS A 130 9.15 -4.13 -17.09
CA LYS A 130 9.13 -4.06 -18.57
C LYS A 130 8.65 -5.35 -19.26
N ASN A 131 8.97 -6.50 -18.70
CA ASN A 131 8.68 -7.82 -19.31
C ASN A 131 7.51 -8.55 -18.65
N ARG A 132 6.72 -7.87 -17.80
CA ARG A 132 5.61 -8.51 -17.11
C ARG A 132 4.42 -8.70 -18.05
N LYS A 133 3.88 -9.91 -18.06
CA LYS A 133 2.66 -10.24 -18.81
C LYS A 133 1.39 -9.78 -18.08
N THR A 134 1.46 -9.58 -16.77
CA THR A 134 0.32 -9.19 -15.93
C THR A 134 0.60 -7.88 -15.20
N GLY A 135 -0.33 -6.92 -15.33
CA GLY A 135 -0.31 -5.66 -14.60
C GLY A 135 -0.57 -5.86 -13.12
N LEU A 136 0.08 -5.06 -12.27
CA LEU A 136 -0.10 -5.07 -10.82
C LEU A 136 -1.46 -4.52 -10.38
N VAL A 137 -1.92 -3.50 -11.09
CA VAL A 137 -3.24 -2.91 -10.96
C VAL A 137 -4.03 -3.13 -12.23
N ARG A 138 -5.36 -3.13 -12.10
CA ARG A 138 -6.29 -3.16 -13.24
C ARG A 138 -7.24 -1.98 -13.13
N VAL A 139 -7.67 -1.49 -14.29
CA VAL A 139 -8.72 -0.47 -14.37
C VAL A 139 -10.03 -1.06 -13.89
N ILE A 140 -10.72 -0.36 -12.99
CA ILE A 140 -12.07 -0.70 -12.56
C ILE A 140 -13.01 0.22 -13.33
N PRO A 141 -13.87 -0.32 -14.20
CA PRO A 141 -14.74 0.51 -15.02
C PRO A 141 -15.80 1.19 -14.14
N VAL A 142 -16.07 2.44 -14.49
CA VAL A 142 -17.24 3.18 -14.02
C VAL A 142 -18.41 2.84 -14.92
N GLN A 143 -19.62 2.86 -14.37
CA GLN A 143 -20.81 2.96 -15.20
C GLN A 143 -20.74 4.22 -16.08
N LYS A 144 -20.63 4.03 -17.39
CA LYS A 144 -21.48 4.76 -18.33
C LYS A 144 -22.56 3.80 -18.77
N GLU A 145 -23.82 4.18 -18.63
CA GLU A 145 -24.88 3.53 -19.42
C GLU A 145 -24.52 3.74 -20.89
N ILE A 146 -24.00 2.71 -21.53
CA ILE A 146 -24.04 2.63 -22.98
C ILE A 146 -25.42 2.04 -23.26
N GLU A 147 -26.34 2.84 -23.80
CA GLU A 147 -27.58 2.31 -24.37
C GLU A 147 -27.21 1.31 -25.48
N GLY A 148 -27.18 0.02 -25.13
CA GLY A 148 -26.79 -1.05 -26.04
C GLY A 148 -27.04 -2.40 -25.41
N LYS A 149 -27.72 -3.28 -26.15
CA LYS A 149 -28.16 -4.64 -25.74
C LYS A 149 -27.02 -5.66 -25.60
N THR A 150 -25.84 -5.25 -25.14
CA THR A 150 -24.72 -6.17 -24.92
C THR A 150 -24.49 -6.30 -23.43
N GLU A 151 -24.86 -7.46 -22.89
CA GLU A 151 -24.61 -7.83 -21.51
C GLU A 151 -23.10 -7.81 -21.27
N ILE A 152 -22.61 -6.78 -20.59
CA ILE A 152 -21.24 -6.75 -20.10
C ILE A 152 -21.20 -7.73 -18.92
N GLN A 153 -20.45 -8.82 -19.09
CA GLN A 153 -20.06 -9.83 -18.09
C GLN A 153 -19.75 -9.20 -16.71
N PRO A 154 -19.80 -9.95 -15.58
CA PRO A 154 -19.68 -9.40 -14.23
C PRO A 154 -18.25 -8.93 -13.92
N TYR A 155 -17.85 -7.81 -14.51
CA TYR A 155 -16.74 -7.02 -14.06
C TYR A 155 -17.16 -6.35 -12.75
N GLU A 156 -16.33 -6.50 -11.72
CA GLU A 156 -16.47 -5.72 -10.49
C GLU A 156 -16.55 -4.23 -10.84
N LYS A 157 -17.64 -3.60 -10.42
CA LYS A 157 -17.90 -2.17 -10.65
C LYS A 157 -17.44 -1.37 -9.45
N VAL A 158 -17.03 -0.13 -9.66
CA VAL A 158 -16.72 0.81 -8.57
C VAL A 158 -17.90 0.89 -7.58
N SER A 159 -19.13 1.01 -8.08
CA SER A 159 -20.33 1.05 -7.24
C SER A 159 -20.52 -0.20 -6.40
N GLN A 160 -20.29 -1.40 -6.95
CA GLN A 160 -20.39 -2.65 -6.20
C GLN A 160 -19.32 -2.76 -5.11
N ILE A 161 -18.09 -2.29 -5.38
CA ILE A 161 -17.02 -2.24 -4.38
C ILE A 161 -17.41 -1.29 -3.24
N ILE A 162 -17.95 -0.12 -3.56
CA ILE A 162 -18.42 0.82 -2.53
C ILE A 162 -19.58 0.23 -1.73
N GLU A 163 -20.55 -0.42 -2.38
CA GLU A 163 -21.68 -1.03 -1.67
C GLU A 163 -21.30 -2.23 -0.80
N SER A 164 -20.23 -2.96 -1.14
CA SER A 164 -19.78 -4.11 -0.36
C SER A 164 -19.01 -3.76 0.91
N HIS A 165 -18.76 -2.48 1.18
CA HIS A 165 -18.02 -2.02 2.34
C HIS A 165 -18.85 -1.09 3.23
N THR A 166 -18.49 -1.07 4.51
CA THR A 166 -19.12 -0.22 5.53
C THR A 166 -18.18 0.86 6.04
N LYS A 167 -16.89 0.77 5.74
CA LYS A 167 -15.87 1.70 6.21
C LYS A 167 -14.95 2.15 5.09
N PHE A 168 -14.71 3.45 5.05
CA PHE A 168 -14.06 4.14 3.95
C PHE A 168 -13.07 5.17 4.51
N ALA A 169 -11.89 5.23 3.90
CA ALA A 169 -10.93 6.29 4.14
C ALA A 169 -10.47 6.87 2.81
N VAL A 170 -10.20 8.16 2.78
CA VAL A 170 -9.55 8.82 1.65
C VAL A 170 -8.25 9.48 2.09
N ALA A 171 -7.28 9.46 1.19
CA ALA A 171 -6.02 10.14 1.33
C ALA A 171 -5.60 10.79 0.01
N ASP A 172 -4.64 11.70 0.10
CA ASP A 172 -3.93 12.19 -1.08
C ASP A 172 -3.31 11.03 -1.86
N CYS A 173 -3.45 11.05 -3.18
CA CYS A 173 -2.74 10.10 -4.04
C CYS A 173 -1.24 10.36 -3.95
N ILE A 174 -0.51 9.40 -3.35
CA ILE A 174 0.93 9.53 -3.12
C ILE A 174 1.71 9.81 -4.40
N CYS A 175 1.37 9.13 -5.51
CA CYS A 175 2.03 9.31 -6.81
C CYS A 175 1.83 10.74 -7.34
N ARG A 176 0.60 11.28 -7.25
CA ARG A 176 0.33 12.67 -7.66
C ARG A 176 1.01 13.68 -6.75
N LYS A 177 1.05 13.41 -5.44
CA LYS A 177 1.73 14.26 -4.46
C LYS A 177 3.25 14.33 -4.74
N ILE A 178 3.87 13.18 -5.01
CA ILE A 178 5.29 13.12 -5.43
C ILE A 178 5.51 13.90 -6.72
N GLY A 179 4.67 13.67 -7.75
CA GLY A 179 4.76 14.43 -9.00
C GLY A 179 4.68 15.94 -8.77
N LYS A 180 3.79 16.41 -7.88
CA LYS A 180 3.71 17.83 -7.50
C LYS A 180 4.97 18.32 -6.77
N MET A 181 5.52 17.53 -5.85
CA MET A 181 6.77 17.86 -5.13
C MET A 181 7.98 17.96 -6.06
N GLN A 182 7.99 17.21 -7.15
CA GLN A 182 9.04 17.28 -8.16
C GLN A 182 8.80 18.35 -9.24
N GLY A 183 7.67 19.06 -9.21
CA GLY A 183 7.33 20.10 -10.19
C GLY A 183 6.64 19.59 -11.47
N HIS A 184 6.18 18.33 -11.47
CA HIS A 184 5.51 17.64 -12.58
C HIS A 184 3.99 17.49 -12.30
N GLY A 185 3.48 18.22 -11.30
CA GLY A 185 2.11 18.09 -10.83
C GLY A 185 1.08 18.53 -11.87
N CYS A 186 -0.14 18.04 -11.71
CA CYS A 186 -1.32 18.56 -12.39
C CYS A 186 -2.35 19.04 -11.37
N ASP A 187 -3.32 19.84 -11.81
CA ASP A 187 -4.38 20.40 -10.95
C ASP A 187 -5.56 19.43 -10.73
N LYS A 188 -5.39 18.15 -11.10
CA LYS A 188 -6.40 17.11 -10.89
C LYS A 188 -6.52 16.75 -9.40
N LEU A 189 -7.67 16.18 -9.04
CA LEU A 189 -8.03 15.79 -7.69
C LEU A 189 -6.92 15.03 -6.96
N LEU A 190 -6.36 15.65 -5.92
CA LEU A 190 -5.27 15.08 -5.14
C LEU A 190 -5.79 14.04 -4.15
N GLU A 191 -6.82 14.39 -3.36
CA GLU A 191 -7.48 13.51 -2.39
C GLU A 191 -8.45 12.56 -3.11
N ALA A 192 -7.91 11.51 -3.71
CA ALA A 192 -8.70 10.52 -4.44
C ALA A 192 -8.27 9.06 -4.21
N CYS A 193 -7.26 8.81 -3.37
CA CYS A 193 -6.83 7.44 -3.06
C CYS A 193 -7.70 6.90 -1.93
N MET A 194 -8.55 5.93 -2.23
CA MET A 194 -9.51 5.38 -1.28
C MET A 194 -9.07 4.03 -0.74
N SER A 195 -9.34 3.79 0.54
CA SER A 195 -9.18 2.49 1.19
C SER A 195 -10.48 2.07 1.84
N PHE A 196 -10.72 0.76 1.88
CA PHE A 196 -11.99 0.19 2.32
C PHE A 196 -11.82 -0.90 3.38
N GLY A 197 -12.82 -1.04 4.25
CA GLY A 197 -12.84 -2.07 5.29
C GLY A 197 -11.63 -1.99 6.23
N PRO A 198 -10.98 -3.13 6.57
CA PRO A 198 -9.82 -3.13 7.46
C PRO A 198 -8.64 -2.26 7.00
N ALA A 199 -8.51 -2.03 5.68
CA ALA A 199 -7.48 -1.10 5.17
C ALA A 199 -7.82 0.35 5.53
N ALA A 200 -9.11 0.72 5.50
CA ALA A 200 -9.56 2.05 5.93
C ALA A 200 -9.25 2.30 7.41
N ASP A 201 -9.48 1.30 8.27
CA ASP A 201 -9.14 1.37 9.70
C ASP A 201 -7.66 1.72 9.90
N PHE A 202 -6.76 1.01 9.20
CA PHE A 202 -5.33 1.27 9.30
C PHE A 202 -4.97 2.70 8.84
N TYR A 203 -5.56 3.19 7.74
CA TYR A 203 -5.33 4.55 7.25
C TYR A 203 -5.76 5.61 8.27
N ILE A 204 -6.94 5.43 8.88
CA ILE A 204 -7.52 6.37 9.85
C ILE A 204 -6.68 6.37 11.14
N GLU A 205 -6.41 5.18 11.71
CA GLU A 205 -5.64 5.05 12.96
C GLU A 205 -4.19 5.54 12.83
N ASN A 206 -3.61 5.46 11.63
CA ASN A 206 -2.27 5.98 11.36
C ASN A 206 -2.24 7.45 10.93
N GLY A 207 -3.39 8.10 10.77
CA GLY A 207 -3.48 9.48 10.29
C GLY A 207 -3.00 9.65 8.85
N ILE A 208 -3.00 8.56 8.06
CA ILE A 208 -2.61 8.57 6.64
C ILE A 208 -3.74 9.19 5.82
N GLY A 209 -4.99 8.82 6.15
CA GLY A 209 -6.21 9.33 5.52
C GLY A 209 -7.27 9.68 6.56
N ARG A 210 -8.34 10.33 6.11
CA ARG A 210 -9.51 10.63 6.94
C ARG A 210 -10.66 9.69 6.61
N GLU A 211 -11.50 9.44 7.61
CA GLU A 211 -12.74 8.69 7.41
C GLU A 211 -13.72 9.50 6.56
N ILE A 212 -14.45 8.82 5.68
CA ILE A 212 -15.47 9.42 4.82
C ILE A 212 -16.74 8.57 4.85
N THR A 213 -17.87 9.19 4.52
CA THR A 213 -19.12 8.45 4.33
C THR A 213 -19.15 7.74 2.98
N LYS A 214 -20.10 6.80 2.80
CA LYS A 214 -20.32 6.13 1.52
C LYS A 214 -20.71 7.15 0.44
N GLU A 215 -21.52 8.14 0.81
CA GLU A 215 -21.98 9.22 -0.07
C GLU A 215 -20.81 10.09 -0.51
N GLU A 216 -19.95 10.49 0.42
CA GLU A 216 -18.75 11.27 0.10
C GLU A 216 -17.78 10.48 -0.79
N ALA A 217 -17.64 9.16 -0.57
CA ALA A 217 -16.85 8.30 -1.45
C ALA A 217 -17.40 8.33 -2.89
N LYS A 218 -18.72 8.26 -3.07
CA LYS A 218 -19.34 8.37 -4.40
C LYS A 218 -19.08 9.73 -5.05
N GLU A 219 -19.16 10.82 -4.29
CA GLU A 219 -18.88 12.16 -4.79
C GLU A 219 -17.42 12.35 -5.23
N ILE A 220 -16.46 11.83 -4.46
CA ILE A 220 -15.03 11.90 -4.81
C ILE A 220 -14.74 11.07 -6.06
N LEU A 221 -15.37 9.91 -6.22
CA LEU A 221 -15.24 9.08 -7.43
C LEU A 221 -15.78 9.81 -8.66
N GLN A 222 -16.94 10.47 -8.55
CA GLN A 222 -17.49 11.27 -9.62
C GLN A 222 -16.57 12.44 -10.00
N LYS A 223 -16.04 13.18 -9.02
CA LYS A 223 -15.07 14.26 -9.28
C LYS A 223 -13.80 13.75 -9.95
N ALA A 224 -13.29 12.59 -9.53
CA ALA A 224 -12.14 11.98 -10.16
C ALA A 224 -12.40 11.66 -11.64
N GLU A 225 -13.60 11.25 -12.00
CA GLU A 225 -14.01 11.01 -13.40
C GLU A 225 -14.13 12.30 -14.21
N GLU A 226 -14.71 13.35 -13.61
CA GLU A 226 -14.79 14.68 -14.22
C GLU A 226 -13.38 15.23 -14.54
N ASP A 227 -12.40 14.93 -13.69
CA ASP A 227 -10.98 15.23 -13.90
C ASP A 227 -10.27 14.26 -14.87
N GLY A 228 -10.99 13.27 -15.42
CA GLY A 228 -10.46 12.25 -16.31
C GLY A 228 -9.41 11.36 -15.65
N LEU A 229 -9.55 11.07 -14.35
CA LEU A 229 -8.77 10.08 -13.63
C LEU A 229 -9.35 8.68 -13.85
N ILE A 230 -8.49 7.67 -13.75
CA ILE A 230 -8.84 6.28 -13.97
C ILE A 230 -8.79 5.55 -12.63
N HIS A 231 -9.92 4.95 -12.23
CA HIS A 231 -10.00 4.13 -11.03
C HIS A 231 -9.24 2.83 -11.21
N CYS A 232 -8.36 2.50 -10.26
CA CYS A 232 -7.49 1.34 -10.35
C CYS A 232 -7.54 0.55 -9.05
N SER A 233 -7.54 -0.78 -9.14
CA SER A 233 -7.40 -1.62 -7.95
C SER A 233 -6.49 -2.82 -8.20
N THR A 234 -6.15 -3.56 -7.15
CA THR A 234 -5.31 -4.78 -7.26
C THR A 234 -5.86 -5.76 -8.28
N ASN A 235 -4.95 -6.32 -9.08
CA ASN A 235 -5.26 -7.38 -10.04
C ASN A 235 -5.31 -8.77 -9.36
N LYS A 236 -6.22 -8.94 -8.39
CA LYS A 236 -6.48 -10.22 -7.69
C LYS A 236 -7.96 -10.57 -7.72
N ALA A 237 -8.33 -11.84 -7.51
CA ALA A 237 -9.74 -12.19 -7.26
C ALA A 237 -10.18 -11.78 -5.84
N GLY A 238 -11.47 -11.54 -5.65
CA GLY A 238 -12.08 -11.24 -4.36
C GLY A 238 -12.11 -9.74 -4.00
N THR A 239 -12.62 -9.46 -2.80
CA THR A 239 -12.95 -8.12 -2.31
C THR A 239 -11.79 -7.12 -2.45
N LYS A 240 -12.10 -5.96 -3.04
CA LYS A 240 -11.15 -4.86 -3.22
C LYS A 240 -11.08 -3.99 -2.00
N THR A 241 -9.87 -3.72 -1.55
CA THR A 241 -9.61 -2.96 -0.33
C THR A 241 -9.13 -1.53 -0.61
N PHE A 242 -8.99 -1.15 -1.88
CA PHE A 242 -8.64 0.21 -2.30
C PHE A 242 -9.10 0.48 -3.73
N ILE A 243 -9.29 1.75 -4.05
CA ILE A 243 -9.46 2.33 -5.40
C ILE A 243 -8.60 3.60 -5.50
#